data_AF-A0A1F7HJE8-F1
#
_entry.id   AF-A0A1F7HJE8-F1
#
_cell.length_a   1.000
_cell.length_b   1.000
_cell.length_c   1.000
_cell.angle_alpha   90.00
_cell.angle_beta   90.00
_cell.angle_gamma   90.00
#
_symmetry.space_group_name_H-M   'P 1'
#
loop_
_entity.id
_entity.type
_entity.pdbx_description
1 polymer ?
#
loop_
_entity_poly.entity_id
_entity_poly.type
_entity_poly.pdbx_seq_one_letter_code
_entity_poly.pdbx_strand_id
1 'polypeptide(L)'
;METQRGGKREGAGRKKGFPALQHEKARELLAIKLAIEFEPIVDKAIEQAKNGDTEARRWLTDRAWGKAKESMDLSVQPVFSLKALSERADKLEKEGLMPVPTPLEHYI
;
A
#
# COMPACT_ATOMS: atom_id res chain seq x y z
N MET A 1 -36.53 21.31 -4.27
CA MET A 1 -35.60 20.65 -3.32
C MET A 1 -35.71 19.15 -3.53
N GLU A 2 -34.76 18.56 -4.26
CA GLU A 2 -34.74 17.12 -4.51
C GLU A 2 -34.45 16.36 -3.21
N THR A 3 -35.35 15.44 -2.84
CA THR A 3 -35.18 14.56 -1.70
C THR A 3 -34.31 13.38 -2.13
N GLN A 4 -33.05 13.35 -1.68
CA GLN A 4 -32.13 12.24 -1.92
C GLN A 4 -32.71 10.95 -1.28
N ARG A 5 -33.38 10.12 -2.10
CA ARG A 5 -33.97 8.85 -1.69
C ARG A 5 -32.93 7.74 -1.85
N GLY A 6 -32.56 7.14 -0.70
CA GLY A 6 -32.03 5.77 -0.61
C GLY A 6 -30.50 5.64 -0.70
N GLY A 7 -29.83 5.51 0.45
CA GLY A 7 -28.44 5.02 0.49
C GLY A 7 -27.65 5.41 1.74
N LYS A 8 -27.97 6.56 2.36
CA LYS A 8 -27.20 7.14 3.47
C LYS A 8 -28.06 7.40 4.71
N ARG A 9 -28.96 6.48 5.05
CA ARG A 9 -29.68 6.48 6.34
C ARG A 9 -29.08 5.36 7.21
N GLU A 10 -29.09 5.51 8.53
CA GLU A 10 -28.71 4.40 9.42
C GLU A 10 -29.62 3.20 9.12
N GLY A 11 -29.00 2.06 8.76
CA GLY A 11 -29.74 0.88 8.31
C GLY A 11 -30.13 0.86 6.82
N ALA A 12 -29.77 1.86 6.02
CA ALA A 12 -29.92 1.80 4.56
C ALA A 12 -28.77 0.99 3.93
N GLY A 13 -29.12 -0.04 3.17
CA GLY A 13 -28.18 -0.95 2.52
C GLY A 13 -28.50 -2.42 2.80
N ARG A 14 -27.82 -3.33 2.10
CA ARG A 14 -27.93 -4.77 2.38
C ARG A 14 -27.30 -5.04 3.75
N LYS A 15 -28.05 -5.64 4.68
CA LYS A 15 -27.51 -6.07 5.98
C LYS A 15 -26.23 -6.86 5.73
N LYS A 16 -25.14 -6.51 6.41
CA LYS A 16 -23.89 -7.26 6.32
C LYS A 16 -24.19 -8.72 6.62
N GLY A 17 -23.77 -9.62 5.74
CA GLY A 17 -23.94 -11.05 5.95
C GLY A 17 -23.19 -11.50 7.21
N PHE A 18 -23.62 -12.60 7.81
CA PHE A 18 -22.96 -13.20 8.99
C PHE A 18 -21.43 -13.34 8.82
N PRO A 19 -20.87 -13.72 7.65
CA PRO A 19 -19.43 -13.75 7.44
C PRO A 19 -18.76 -12.37 7.57
N ALA A 20 -19.37 -11.31 7.02
CA ALA A 20 -18.82 -9.97 7.09
C ALA A 20 -18.74 -9.45 8.54
N LEU A 21 -19.76 -9.75 9.36
CA LEU A 21 -19.75 -9.43 10.79
C LEU A 21 -18.68 -10.20 11.56
N GLN A 22 -18.43 -11.47 11.22
CA GLN A 22 -17.35 -12.23 11.84
C GLN A 22 -15.97 -11.70 11.44
N HIS A 23 -15.78 -11.32 10.18
CA HIS A 23 -14.52 -10.71 9.74
C HIS A 23 -14.23 -9.37 10.43
N GLU A 24 -15.26 -8.56 10.67
CA GLU A 24 -15.11 -7.31 11.43
C GLU A 24 -14.69 -7.58 12.89
N LYS A 25 -15.36 -8.50 13.57
CA LYS A 25 -14.97 -8.92 14.93
C LYS A 25 -13.56 -9.52 14.98
N ALA A 26 -13.17 -10.30 13.98
CA ALA A 26 -11.82 -10.86 13.89
C ALA A 26 -10.77 -9.75 13.73
N ARG A 27 -11.05 -8.70 12.94
CA ARG A 27 -10.16 -7.54 12.79
C ARG A 27 -10.03 -6.76 14.08
N GLU A 28 -11.12 -6.56 14.82
CA GLU A 28 -11.09 -5.90 16.14
C GLU A 28 -10.21 -6.67 17.13
N LEU A 29 -10.39 -7.99 17.23
CA LEU A 29 -9.58 -8.84 18.11
C LEU A 29 -8.10 -8.81 17.72
N LEU A 30 -7.79 -8.83 16.42
CA LEU A 30 -6.41 -8.70 15.93
C LEU A 30 -5.80 -7.35 16.30
N ALA A 31 -6.56 -6.25 16.17
CA ALA A 31 -6.08 -4.92 16.54
C ALA A 31 -5.75 -4.82 18.04
N ILE A 32 -6.59 -5.38 18.90
CA ILE A 32 -6.34 -5.42 20.35
C ILE A 32 -5.09 -6.25 20.66
N LYS A 33 -4.98 -7.46 20.10
CA LYS A 33 -3.79 -8.30 20.31
C LYS A 33 -2.51 -7.62 19.82
N LEU A 34 -2.56 -7.00 18.65
CA LEU A 34 -1.44 -6.25 18.10
C LEU A 34 -1.05 -5.10 19.03
N ALA A 35 -2.01 -4.37 19.60
CA ALA A 35 -1.71 -3.29 20.54
C ALA A 35 -0.96 -3.81 21.78
N ILE A 36 -1.43 -4.92 22.37
CA ILE A 36 -0.82 -5.56 23.54
C ILE A 36 0.60 -6.06 23.22
N GLU A 37 0.80 -6.68 22.06
CA GLU A 37 2.10 -7.20 21.67
C GLU A 37 3.10 -6.11 21.24
N PHE A 38 2.60 -4.98 20.71
CA PHE A 38 3.45 -3.86 20.30
C PHE A 38 3.94 -3.01 21.46
N GLU A 39 3.13 -2.86 22.52
CA GLU A 39 3.47 -2.06 23.71
C GLU A 39 4.87 -2.35 24.28
N PRO A 40 5.25 -3.60 24.59
CA PRO A 40 6.58 -3.90 25.14
C PRO A 40 7.74 -3.61 24.16
N ILE A 41 7.48 -3.66 22.85
CA ILE A 41 8.47 -3.34 21.83
C ILE A 41 8.75 -1.83 21.85
N VAL A 42 7.70 -1.03 21.94
CA VAL A 42 7.79 0.43 22.02
C VAL A 42 8.49 0.85 23.31
N ASP A 43 8.15 0.24 24.44
CA ASP A 43 8.78 0.53 25.73
C ASP A 43 10.28 0.28 25.70
N LYS A 44 10.70 -0.88 25.17
CA LYS A 44 12.11 -1.21 25.00
C LYS A 44 12.83 -0.22 24.07
N ALA A 45 12.19 0.20 22.98
CA ALA A 45 12.75 1.21 22.09
C ALA A 45 12.89 2.58 22.77
N ILE A 46 11.95 2.95 23.67
CA ILE A 46 12.04 4.18 24.47
C ILE A 46 13.23 4.12 25.43
N GLU A 47 13.45 2.98 26.10
CA GLU A 47 14.62 2.78 26.96
C GLU A 47 15.92 2.90 26.18
N GLN A 48 16.02 2.25 25.01
CA GLN A 48 17.19 2.35 24.13
C GLN A 48 17.43 3.80 23.67
N ALA A 49 16.38 4.50 23.25
CA ALA A 49 16.48 5.89 22.83
C ALA A 49 16.94 6.83 23.97
N LYS A 50 16.49 6.58 25.21
CA LYS A 50 16.94 7.29 26.43
C LYS A 50 18.42 7.02 26.72
N ASN A 51 18.89 5.80 26.47
CA ASN A 51 20.29 5.41 26.64
C ASN A 51 21.24 6.00 25.58
N GLY A 52 20.70 6.74 24.61
CA GLY A 52 21.50 7.41 23.58
C GLY A 52 21.49 6.74 22.21
N ASP A 53 20.75 5.63 22.05
CA ASP A 53 20.64 4.96 20.75
C ASP A 53 19.86 5.85 19.75
N THR A 54 20.57 6.29 18.72
CA THR A 54 20.02 7.15 17.65
C THR A 54 19.08 6.40 16.72
N GLU A 55 19.29 5.10 16.52
CA GLU A 55 18.44 4.28 15.64
C GLU A 55 17.08 4.06 16.29
N ALA A 56 17.05 3.72 17.58
CA ALA A 56 15.81 3.60 18.34
C ALA A 56 15.02 4.92 18.35
N ARG A 57 15.72 6.05 18.51
CA ARG A 57 15.11 7.38 18.49
C ARG A 57 14.49 7.70 17.13
N ARG A 58 15.21 7.41 16.04
CA ARG A 58 14.72 7.57 14.65
C ARG A 58 13.54 6.66 14.36
N TRP A 59 13.60 5.41 14.80
CA TRP A 59 12.53 4.44 14.62
C TRP A 59 11.23 4.90 15.32
N LEU A 60 11.34 5.37 16.57
CA LEU A 60 10.21 5.93 17.31
C LEU A 60 9.62 7.16 16.59
N THR A 61 10.46 8.09 16.12
CA THR A 61 9.99 9.29 15.42
C THR A 61 9.33 8.96 14.09
N ASP A 62 9.94 8.07 13.30
CA ASP A 62 9.39 7.64 12.01
C ASP A 62 8.04 6.92 12.19
N ARG A 63 7.86 6.20 13.30
CA ARG A 63 6.61 5.50 13.60
C ARG A 63 5.51 6.45 14.09
N ALA A 64 5.86 7.45 14.89
CA ALA A 64 4.90 8.41 15.47
C ALA A 64 4.43 9.47 14.46
N TRP A 65 5.34 10.00 13.63
CA TRP A 65 5.04 11.12 12.73
C TRP A 65 5.20 10.77 11.23
N GLY A 66 5.65 9.56 10.91
CA GLY A 66 6.00 9.17 9.55
C GLY A 66 7.41 9.58 9.17
N LYS A 67 7.87 9.11 8.00
CA LYS A 67 9.17 9.51 7.43
C LYS A 67 9.06 10.87 6.76
N ALA A 68 10.11 11.67 6.86
CA ALA A 68 10.24 12.89 6.07
C ALA A 68 10.13 12.55 4.56
N LYS A 69 9.42 13.39 3.80
CA LYS A 69 9.33 13.22 2.35
C LYS A 69 10.71 13.41 1.74
N GLU A 70 11.23 12.39 1.08
CA GLU A 70 12.46 12.50 0.30
C GLU A 70 12.18 13.40 -0.92
N SER A 71 12.97 14.45 -1.09
CA SER A 71 12.94 15.26 -2.30
C SER A 71 13.58 14.46 -3.42
N MET A 72 12.78 14.03 -4.39
CA MET A 72 13.28 13.33 -5.55
C MET A 72 13.87 14.35 -6.54
N ASP A 73 15.14 14.18 -6.89
CA ASP A 73 15.78 14.98 -7.93
C ASP A 73 15.29 14.50 -9.30
N LEU A 74 14.44 15.31 -9.95
CA LEU A 74 13.89 15.03 -11.26
C LEU A 74 14.91 15.20 -12.40
N SER A 75 16.12 15.68 -12.10
CA SER A 75 17.19 15.81 -13.10
C SER A 75 17.91 14.48 -13.38
N VAL A 76 17.65 13.44 -12.57
CA VAL A 76 18.21 12.10 -12.77
C VAL A 76 17.62 11.48 -14.03
N GLN A 77 18.46 11.26 -15.04
CA GLN A 77 18.09 10.56 -16.27
C GLN A 77 17.60 9.15 -15.93
N PRO A 78 16.46 8.70 -16.49
CA PRO A 78 15.98 7.35 -16.26
C PRO A 78 17.00 6.34 -16.80
N VAL A 79 17.25 5.27 -16.03
CA VAL A 79 18.17 4.16 -16.39
C VAL A 79 17.77 3.50 -17.72
N PHE A 80 16.51 3.66 -18.13
CA PHE A 80 15.99 3.16 -19.39
C PHE A 80 15.35 4.31 -20.15
N SER A 81 15.83 4.59 -21.36
CA SER A 81 15.16 5.54 -22.24
C SER A 81 14.02 4.84 -22.98
N LEU A 82 12.83 5.46 -22.99
CA LEU A 82 11.69 4.96 -23.78
C LEU A 82 12.07 4.79 -25.26
N LYS A 83 12.97 5.65 -25.75
CA LYS A 83 13.52 5.58 -27.09
C LYS A 83 14.34 4.30 -27.33
N ALA A 84 15.17 3.87 -26.37
CA ALA A 84 15.92 2.62 -26.51
C ALA A 84 14.98 1.39 -26.46
N LEU A 85 13.89 1.47 -25.69
CA LEU A 85 12.88 0.42 -25.66
C LEU A 85 12.09 0.33 -26.97
N SER A 86 11.69 1.47 -27.56
CA SER A 86 11.01 1.49 -28.85
C SER A 86 11.91 0.96 -29.97
N GLU A 87 13.17 1.38 -30.02
CA GLU A 87 14.14 0.90 -31.00
C GLU A 87 14.40 -0.61 -30.87
N ARG A 88 14.36 -1.15 -29.65
CA ARG A 88 14.49 -2.60 -29.41
C ARG A 88 13.23 -3.36 -29.81
N ALA A 89 12.05 -2.81 -29.56
CA ALA A 89 10.79 -3.39 -30.02
C ALA A 89 10.74 -3.47 -31.55
N ASP A 90 11.10 -2.39 -32.25
CA ASP A 90 11.16 -2.34 -33.72
C ASP A 90 12.12 -3.38 -34.30
N LYS A 91 13.25 -3.64 -33.62
CA LYS A 91 14.20 -4.68 -34.02
C LYS A 91 13.61 -6.08 -33.84
N LEU A 92 12.99 -6.35 -32.69
CA LEU A 92 12.37 -7.64 -32.41
C LEU A 92 11.19 -7.94 -33.34
N GLU A 93 10.43 -6.93 -33.76
CA GLU A 93 9.39 -7.06 -34.79
C GLU A 93 9.99 -7.47 -36.14
N LYS A 94 11.08 -6.82 -36.56
CA LYS A 94 11.79 -7.15 -37.81
C LYS A 94 12.41 -8.54 -37.79
N GLU A 95 12.87 -8.99 -36.63
CA GLU A 95 13.45 -10.33 -36.43
C GLU A 95 12.38 -11.42 -36.21
N GLY A 96 11.08 -11.06 -36.17
CA GLY A 96 9.98 -12.00 -36.00
C GLY A 96 9.91 -12.66 -34.62
N LEU A 97 10.58 -12.07 -33.63
CA LEU A 97 10.73 -12.58 -32.26
C LEU A 97 9.76 -11.93 -31.26
N MET A 98 8.85 -11.08 -31.73
CA MET A 98 7.82 -10.51 -30.87
C MET A 98 6.75 -11.56 -30.54
N PRO A 99 6.34 -11.67 -29.27
CA PRO A 99 5.23 -12.52 -28.91
C PRO A 99 3.98 -12.02 -29.63
N VAL A 100 3.29 -12.93 -30.33
CA VAL A 100 1.99 -12.63 -30.93
C VAL A 100 1.07 -12.15 -29.81
N PRO A 101 0.46 -10.95 -29.90
CA PRO A 101 -0.48 -10.50 -28.88
C PRO A 101 -1.61 -11.52 -28.81
N THR A 102 -1.74 -12.19 -27.66
CA THR A 102 -2.85 -13.09 -27.43
C THR A 102 -4.13 -12.28 -27.50
N PRO A 103 -5.10 -12.66 -28.36
CA PRO A 103 -6.36 -11.93 -28.43
C PRO A 103 -7.02 -11.98 -27.04
N LEU A 104 -7.53 -10.82 -26.61
CA LEU A 104 -8.21 -10.63 -25.31
C LEU A 104 -9.45 -11.52 -25.14
N GLU A 105 -9.88 -12.19 -26.21
CA GLU A 105 -11.00 -13.14 -26.25
C GLU A 105 -10.81 -14.35 -25.31
N HIS A 106 -9.57 -14.65 -24.87
CA HIS A 106 -9.29 -15.74 -23.93
C HIS A 106 -9.35 -15.35 -22.45
N TYR A 107 -9.70 -14.10 -22.13
CA TYR A 107 -9.71 -13.56 -20.76
C TYR A 107 -11.11 -13.20 -20.23
N ILE A 108 -12.19 -13.63 -20.90
CA ILE A 108 -13.59 -13.43 -20.46
C ILE A 108 -14.22 -14.77 -20.09
#